data_AF-A0A961MN04-F1
#
_entry.id   AF-A0A961MN04-F1
#
_cell.length_a   1.000
_cell.length_b   1.000
_cell.length_c   1.000
_cell.angle_alpha   90.00
_cell.angle_beta   90.00
_cell.angle_gamma   90.00
#
_symmetry.space_group_name_H-M   'P 1'
#
loop_
_entity.id
_entity.type
_entity.pdbx_description
1 polymer ?
#
loop_
_entity_poly.entity_id
_entity_poly.type
_entity_poly.pdbx_seq_one_letter_code
_entity_poly.pdbx_strand_id
1 'polypeptide(L)'
;MSRTRDKALTPTTRIQNAGMFGGDPERVPKRALTMGVGTILDARELILLATGPAKANIIARAVEGPITSMVSASAIQLHPNCKV
;
A
#
# COMPACT_ATOMS: atom_id res chain seq x y z
N MET A 1 -11.25 -7.04 7.53
CA MET A 1 -10.13 -6.53 6.69
C MET A 1 -9.80 -7.54 5.60
N SER A 2 -9.12 -7.13 4.52
CA SER A 2 -8.84 -8.03 3.39
C SER A 2 -7.74 -9.07 3.69
N ARG A 3 -7.81 -10.24 3.05
CA ARG A 3 -6.78 -11.31 3.09
C ARG A 3 -5.99 -11.37 1.78
N THR A 4 -4.97 -12.23 1.74
CA THR A 4 -4.19 -12.55 0.54
C THR A 4 -5.12 -12.95 -0.60
N ARG A 5 -4.95 -12.31 -1.76
CA ARG A 5 -5.81 -12.51 -2.91
C ARG A 5 -5.15 -12.05 -4.20
N ASP A 6 -5.79 -12.43 -5.28
CA ASP A 6 -5.61 -11.82 -6.58
C ASP A 6 -6.21 -10.40 -6.61
N LYS A 7 -5.51 -9.45 -7.24
CA LYS A 7 -5.96 -8.06 -7.36
C LYS A 7 -5.62 -7.48 -8.74
N ALA A 8 -6.64 -6.90 -9.39
CA ALA A 8 -6.45 -6.08 -10.58
C ALA A 8 -5.68 -4.79 -10.25
N LEU A 9 -4.64 -4.50 -11.02
CA LEU A 9 -3.85 -3.28 -10.90
C LEU A 9 -4.60 -2.12 -11.55
N THR A 10 -4.58 -0.96 -10.90
CA THR A 10 -5.18 0.26 -11.48
C THR A 10 -4.31 0.78 -12.62
N PRO A 11 -4.87 1.59 -13.55
CA PRO A 11 -4.08 2.26 -14.58
C PRO A 11 -2.92 3.07 -13.99
N THR A 12 -3.15 3.78 -12.89
CA THR A 12 -2.11 4.56 -12.19
C THR A 12 -0.97 3.68 -11.69
N THR A 13 -1.27 2.52 -11.08
CA THR A 13 -0.23 1.57 -10.65
C THR A 13 0.58 1.03 -11.82
N ARG A 14 -0.07 0.74 -12.96
CA ARG A 14 0.65 0.29 -14.17
C ARG A 14 1.57 1.39 -14.69
N ILE A 15 1.11 2.64 -14.76
CA ILE A 15 1.94 3.78 -15.19
C ILE A 15 3.16 3.96 -14.27
N GLN A 16 2.97 3.90 -12.96
CA GLN A 16 4.06 4.06 -11.98
C GLN A 16 5.14 2.99 -12.09
N ASN A 17 4.75 1.76 -12.46
CA ASN A 17 5.67 0.63 -12.58
C ASN A 17 6.28 0.51 -13.99
N ALA A 18 5.80 1.26 -14.99
CA ALA A 18 6.19 1.12 -16.39
C ALA A 18 7.71 1.22 -16.63
N GLY A 19 8.43 2.01 -15.81
CA GLY A 19 9.89 2.09 -15.88
C GLY A 19 10.60 0.73 -15.74
N MET A 20 10.03 -0.22 -14.99
CA MET A 20 10.55 -1.58 -14.85
C MET A 20 10.23 -2.48 -16.07
N PHE A 21 9.38 -2.02 -16.98
CA PHE A 21 8.88 -2.76 -18.14
C PHE A 21 9.19 -2.03 -19.46
N GLY A 22 10.34 -1.35 -19.52
CA GLY A 22 10.80 -0.64 -20.72
C GLY A 22 10.04 0.65 -21.01
N GLY A 23 9.42 1.25 -19.99
CA GLY A 23 8.69 2.52 -20.10
C GLY A 23 7.27 2.38 -20.65
N ASP A 24 6.80 1.16 -20.91
CA ASP A 24 5.50 0.89 -21.51
C ASP A 24 4.51 0.33 -20.47
N PRO A 25 3.48 1.09 -20.05
CA PRO A 25 2.47 0.62 -19.10
C PRO A 25 1.69 -0.59 -19.61
N GLU A 26 1.60 -0.82 -20.93
CA GLU A 26 0.89 -1.97 -21.48
C GLU A 26 1.61 -3.29 -21.26
N ARG A 27 2.93 -3.24 -21.07
CA ARG A 27 3.75 -4.40 -20.71
C ARG A 27 3.67 -4.75 -19.22
N VAL A 28 3.11 -3.88 -18.39
CA VAL A 28 2.90 -4.16 -16.97
C VAL A 28 1.70 -5.11 -16.80
N PRO A 29 1.84 -6.23 -16.06
CA PRO A 29 0.74 -7.17 -15.82
C PRO A 29 -0.52 -6.50 -15.30
N LYS A 30 -1.70 -7.00 -15.71
CA LYS A 30 -2.99 -6.42 -15.30
C LYS A 30 -3.42 -6.84 -13.89
N ARG A 31 -2.82 -7.88 -13.33
CA ARG A 31 -3.17 -8.45 -12.02
C ARG A 31 -1.91 -8.84 -11.25
N ALA A 32 -2.03 -8.87 -9.93
CA ALA A 32 -0.99 -9.34 -9.02
C ALA A 32 -1.62 -10.16 -7.87
N LEU A 33 -0.85 -11.08 -7.31
CA LEU A 33 -1.14 -11.66 -6.00
C LEU A 33 -0.57 -10.73 -4.92
N THR A 34 -1.36 -10.40 -3.90
CA THR A 34 -0.95 -9.46 -2.86
C THR A 34 -1.48 -9.91 -1.50
N MET A 35 -0.70 -9.63 -0.44
CA MET A 35 -1.18 -9.77 0.93
C MET A 35 -2.34 -8.80 1.17
N GLY A 36 -3.32 -9.24 1.95
CA GLY A 36 -4.39 -8.36 2.40
C GLY A 36 -3.94 -7.49 3.57
N VAL A 37 -4.66 -6.38 3.80
CA VAL A 37 -4.41 -5.48 4.95
C VAL A 37 -4.53 -6.24 6.27
N GLY A 38 -5.52 -7.14 6.39
CA GLY A 38 -5.65 -7.98 7.58
C GLY A 38 -4.50 -8.97 7.72
N THR A 39 -3.98 -9.51 6.62
CA THR A 39 -2.81 -10.40 6.65
C THR A 39 -1.55 -9.66 7.11
N ILE A 40 -1.38 -8.40 6.70
CA ILE A 40 -0.28 -7.56 7.18
C ILE A 40 -0.43 -7.31 8.69
N LEU A 41 -1.64 -7.00 9.16
CA LEU A 41 -1.91 -6.70 10.56
C LEU A 41 -1.84 -7.92 11.50
N ASP A 42 -1.80 -9.15 10.97
CA ASP A 42 -1.53 -10.35 11.78
C ASP A 42 -0.04 -10.47 12.16
N ALA A 43 0.84 -9.62 11.63
CA ALA A 43 2.26 -9.65 11.97
C ALA A 43 2.50 -9.35 13.47
N ARG A 44 3.65 -9.78 13.99
CA ARG A 44 4.04 -9.44 15.38
C ARG A 44 4.49 -7.97 15.52
N GLU A 45 5.10 -7.42 14.47
CA GLU A 45 5.64 -6.07 14.41
C GLU A 45 5.51 -5.55 12.98
N LEU A 46 5.19 -4.26 12.85
CA LEU A 46 5.15 -3.55 11.58
C LEU A 46 6.19 -2.43 11.55
N ILE A 47 6.86 -2.31 10.40
CA ILE A 47 7.73 -1.17 10.08
C ILE A 47 7.22 -0.56 8.78
N LEU A 48 6.74 0.68 8.84
CA LEU A 48 6.36 1.47 7.67
C LEU A 48 7.56 2.34 7.28
N LEU A 49 7.97 2.29 6.02
CA LEU A 49 9.05 3.12 5.49
C LEU A 49 8.49 4.15 4.52
N ALA A 50 8.83 5.43 4.71
CA ALA A 50 8.42 6.52 3.85
C ALA A 50 9.60 7.44 3.54
N THR A 51 9.89 7.63 2.25
CA THR A 51 11.06 8.38 1.78
C THR A 51 10.65 9.57 0.92
N GLY A 52 11.18 10.74 1.24
CA GLY A 52 11.06 11.97 0.46
C GLY A 52 9.77 12.77 0.72
N PRO A 53 9.78 14.08 0.40
CA PRO A 53 8.70 15.01 0.75
C PRO A 53 7.37 14.68 0.07
N ALA A 54 7.39 14.01 -1.09
CA ALA A 54 6.19 13.57 -1.80
C ALA A 54 5.30 12.61 -0.98
N LYS A 55 5.81 12.02 0.11
CA LYS A 55 5.05 11.13 0.99
C LYS A 55 4.43 11.85 2.19
N ALA A 56 4.81 13.09 2.50
CA ALA A 56 4.39 13.78 3.72
C ALA A 56 2.87 13.81 3.91
N ASN A 57 2.12 14.21 2.88
CA ASN A 57 0.66 14.29 2.96
C ASN A 57 -0.01 12.93 3.22
N ILE A 58 0.43 11.88 2.50
CA ILE A 58 -0.19 10.56 2.68
C ILE A 58 0.17 9.92 4.02
N ILE A 59 1.34 10.24 4.58
CA ILE A 59 1.75 9.81 5.92
C ILE A 59 0.91 10.50 6.99
N ALA A 60 0.72 11.82 6.91
CA ALA A 60 -0.18 12.53 7.82
C ALA A 60 -1.60 11.92 7.81
N ARG A 61 -2.13 11.64 6.61
CA ARG A 61 -3.43 10.97 6.47
C ARG A 61 -3.46 9.54 7.03
N ALA A 62 -2.36 8.81 6.95
CA ALA A 62 -2.27 7.44 7.46
C ALA A 62 -2.12 7.39 9.00
N VAL A 63 -1.42 8.35 9.61
CA VAL A 63 -1.09 8.35 11.04
C VAL A 63 -2.08 9.17 11.87
N GLU A 64 -2.50 10.33 11.37
CA GLU A 64 -3.32 11.31 12.10
C GLU A 64 -4.77 11.36 11.59
N GLY A 65 -5.00 10.86 10.36
CA GLY A 65 -6.32 10.83 9.74
C GLY A 65 -7.21 9.67 10.24
N PRO A 66 -8.49 9.63 9.83
CA PRO A 66 -9.40 8.56 10.20
C PRO A 66 -8.99 7.23 9.57
N ILE A 67 -9.26 6.12 10.27
CA ILE A 67 -9.11 4.77 9.72
C ILE A 67 -10.15 4.58 8.60
N THR A 68 -9.67 4.39 7.37
CA THR A 68 -10.54 4.32 6.19
C THR A 68 -9.95 3.44 5.08
N SER A 69 -10.82 2.77 4.31
CA SER A 69 -10.41 1.99 3.14
C SER A 69 -9.86 2.84 1.99
N MET A 70 -10.13 4.15 1.98
CA MET A 70 -9.58 5.10 1.01
C MET A 70 -8.08 5.35 1.21
N VAL A 71 -7.57 5.10 2.42
CA VAL A 71 -6.14 5.16 2.77
C VAL A 71 -5.83 3.88 3.52
N SER A 72 -5.54 2.80 2.80
CA SER A 72 -5.34 1.48 3.43
C SER A 72 -4.23 1.47 4.49
N ALA A 73 -3.23 2.34 4.38
CA ALA A 73 -2.17 2.52 5.37
C ALA A 73 -2.69 3.04 6.72
N SER A 74 -3.86 3.69 6.78
CA SER A 74 -4.47 4.11 8.06
C SER A 74 -4.80 2.93 8.99
N ALA A 75 -4.91 1.71 8.45
CA ALA A 75 -5.15 0.52 9.24
C ALA A 75 -3.98 0.18 10.20
N ILE A 76 -2.78 0.74 10.00
CA ILE A 76 -1.65 0.55 10.93
C ILE A 76 -1.95 1.09 12.34
N GLN A 77 -2.86 2.06 12.46
CA GLN A 77 -3.30 2.61 13.75
C GLN A 77 -3.97 1.54 14.64
N LEU A 78 -4.42 0.43 14.05
CA LEU A 78 -5.01 -0.70 14.77
C LEU A 78 -3.99 -1.75 15.21
N HIS A 79 -2.72 -1.61 14.82
CA HIS A 79 -1.68 -2.57 15.16
C HIS A 79 -1.01 -2.19 16.49
N PRO A 80 -0.91 -3.11 17.47
CA PRO A 80 -0.36 -2.80 18.79
C PRO A 80 1.15 -2.51 18.79
N ASN A 81 1.88 -2.90 17.74
CA ASN A 81 3.33 -2.72 17.63
C ASN A 81 3.72 -2.28 16.21
N CYS A 82 3.60 -0.98 15.91
CA CYS A 82 3.92 -0.40 14.61
C CYS A 82 4.90 0.76 14.75
N LYS A 83 5.97 0.74 13.95
CA LYS A 83 6.93 1.83 13.80
C LYS A 83 6.74 2.48 12.44
N VAL A 84 6.68 3.80 12.41
CA VAL A 84 6.49 4.63 11.20
C VAL A 84 7.72 5.50 10.99
#